data_AF-A0AAN7P5A8-F1
#
_entry.id   AF-A0AAN7P5A8-F1
#
_cell.length_a   1.000
_cell.length_b   1.000
_cell.length_c   1.000
_cell.angle_alpha   90.00
_cell.angle_beta   90.00
_cell.angle_gamma   90.00
#
_symmetry.space_group_name_H-M   'P 1'
#
loop_
_entity.id
_entity.type
_entity.pdbx_description
1 polymer ?
#
loop_
_entity_poly.entity_id
_entity_poly.type
_entity_poly.pdbx_seq_one_letter_code
_entity_poly.pdbx_strand_id
1 'polypeptide(L)'
;MLVKEEFLTIIPLKGKTRGKDIYDFFFNFVKNYKLPIYKLVCITTDGAPAMTGNKNVLHTDVWWLSRGKFLERFQELLPEITAFLDERGDDTQMLKNKKWLTDLAFLTDITMHLNTINLELQGKGKTIIEMISAVNAFKSKLQLIIDQLKRKDLKHFPSLKARIPQLNYDTYEAELSNILFM
;
A
#
# COMPACT_ATOMS: atom_id res chain seq x y z
N MET A 1 -2.37 -25.11 -16.43
CA MET A 1 -3.75 -24.57 -16.37
C MET A 1 -3.73 -23.23 -17.09
N LEU A 2 -4.50 -23.07 -18.17
CA LEU A 2 -4.56 -21.80 -18.89
C LEU A 2 -5.57 -20.90 -18.17
N VAL A 3 -5.12 -19.80 -17.58
CA VAL A 3 -5.99 -18.81 -16.95
C VAL A 3 -6.32 -17.75 -18.00
N LYS A 4 -7.61 -17.48 -18.21
CA LYS A 4 -8.08 -16.45 -19.14
C LYS A 4 -8.77 -15.35 -18.36
N GLU A 5 -8.31 -14.12 -18.55
CA GLU A 5 -8.96 -12.92 -18.03
C GLU A 5 -9.79 -12.30 -19.14
N GLU A 6 -11.10 -12.16 -18.92
CA GLU A 6 -12.04 -11.58 -19.90
C GLU A 6 -12.81 -10.43 -19.27
N PHE A 7 -12.86 -9.30 -19.99
CA PHE A 7 -13.74 -8.21 -19.63
C PHE A 7 -15.16 -8.57 -20.04
N LEU A 8 -16.05 -8.71 -19.05
CA LEU A 8 -17.40 -9.18 -19.28
C LEU A 8 -18.38 -8.05 -19.63
N THR A 9 -18.43 -6.99 -18.83
CA THR A 9 -19.31 -5.83 -19.05
C THR A 9 -18.97 -4.65 -18.13
N ILE A 10 -19.43 -3.44 -18.50
CA ILE A 10 -19.59 -2.29 -17.61
C ILE A 10 -21.08 -1.94 -17.59
N ILE A 11 -21.70 -1.98 -16.40
CA ILE A 11 -23.11 -1.66 -16.22
C ILE A 11 -23.22 -0.33 -15.46
N PRO A 12 -23.85 0.71 -16.04
CA PRO A 12 -24.05 1.97 -15.33
C PRO A 12 -25.10 1.79 -14.22
N LEU A 13 -24.71 2.10 -12.99
CA LEU A 13 -25.63 2.20 -11.85
C LEU A 13 -26.27 3.59 -11.85
N LYS A 14 -27.60 3.66 -12.04
CA LYS A 14 -28.36 4.92 -12.00
C LYS A 14 -29.00 5.08 -10.62
N GLY A 15 -28.79 6.23 -9.98
CA GLY A 15 -29.37 6.53 -8.66
C GLY A 15 -28.38 6.29 -7.52
N LYS A 16 -28.75 5.44 -6.56
CA LYS A 16 -27.95 5.17 -5.35
C LYS A 16 -27.01 3.99 -5.55
N THR A 17 -25.93 3.96 -4.77
CA THR A 17 -24.88 2.93 -4.78
C THR A 17 -24.79 2.20 -3.43
N ARG A 18 -25.94 1.90 -2.82
CA ARG A 18 -25.95 1.11 -1.57
C ARG A 18 -25.64 -0.35 -1.90
N GLY A 19 -25.17 -1.12 -0.92
CA GLY A 19 -24.85 -2.53 -1.14
C GLY A 19 -26.01 -3.36 -1.69
N LYS A 20 -27.25 -3.06 -1.27
CA LYS A 20 -28.44 -3.68 -1.84
C LYS A 20 -28.63 -3.36 -3.33
N ASP A 21 -28.42 -2.10 -3.71
CA ASP A 21 -28.56 -1.68 -5.11
C ASP A 21 -27.56 -2.44 -5.99
N ILE A 22 -26.29 -2.52 -5.54
CA ILE A 22 -25.23 -3.23 -6.26
C ILE A 22 -25.51 -4.74 -6.32
N TYR A 23 -25.97 -5.35 -5.22
CA TYR A 23 -26.38 -6.75 -5.18
C TYR A 23 -27.49 -7.05 -6.19
N ASP A 24 -28.56 -6.24 -6.21
CA ASP A 24 -29.69 -6.45 -7.11
C ASP A 24 -29.26 -6.34 -8.58
N PHE A 25 -28.41 -5.37 -8.91
CA PHE A 25 -27.83 -5.23 -10.25
C PHE A 25 -26.97 -6.43 -10.65
N PHE A 26 -26.08 -6.90 -9.76
CA PHE A 26 -25.23 -8.07 -10.01
C PHE A 26 -26.06 -9.34 -10.22
N PHE A 27 -27.06 -9.60 -9.38
CA PHE A 27 -27.90 -10.80 -9.51
C PHE A 27 -28.80 -10.76 -10.75
N ASN A 28 -29.34 -9.59 -11.10
CA ASN A 28 -30.08 -9.43 -12.35
C ASN A 28 -29.17 -9.69 -13.56
N PHE A 29 -27.94 -9.18 -13.53
CA PHE A 29 -26.93 -9.48 -14.55
C PHE A 29 -26.65 -10.99 -14.66
N VAL A 30 -26.36 -11.68 -13.56
CA VAL A 30 -26.13 -13.13 -13.55
C VAL A 30 -27.30 -13.90 -14.16
N LYS A 31 -28.54 -13.54 -13.82
CA LYS A 31 -29.76 -14.17 -14.35
C LYS A 31 -29.92 -13.90 -15.85
N ASN A 32 -29.78 -12.65 -16.28
CA ASN A 32 -29.98 -12.24 -17.67
C ASN A 32 -28.97 -12.92 -18.62
N TYR A 33 -27.72 -13.04 -18.18
CA TYR A 33 -26.66 -13.69 -18.95
C TYR A 33 -26.57 -15.20 -18.69
N LYS A 34 -27.48 -15.75 -17.87
CA LYS A 34 -27.54 -17.18 -17.49
C LYS A 34 -26.18 -17.71 -17.01
N LEU A 35 -25.45 -16.89 -16.24
CA LEU A 35 -24.14 -17.26 -15.74
C LEU A 35 -24.28 -18.37 -14.68
N PRO A 36 -23.48 -19.44 -14.75
CA PRO A 36 -23.57 -20.56 -13.82
C PRO A 36 -22.99 -20.16 -12.46
N ILE A 37 -23.77 -19.45 -11.64
CA ILE A 37 -23.30 -18.89 -10.35
C ILE A 37 -22.78 -19.95 -9.38
N TYR A 38 -23.24 -21.20 -9.50
CA TYR A 38 -22.73 -22.33 -8.72
C TYR A 38 -21.26 -22.67 -9.01
N LYS A 39 -20.69 -22.15 -10.11
CA LYS A 39 -19.26 -22.24 -10.44
C LYS A 39 -18.45 -21.03 -9.93
N LEU A 40 -19.10 -20.03 -9.33
CA LEU A 40 -18.43 -18.85 -8.79
C LEU A 40 -17.65 -19.24 -7.54
N VAL A 41 -16.32 -19.08 -7.58
CA VAL A 41 -15.43 -19.44 -6.47
C VAL A 41 -15.21 -18.27 -5.52
N CYS A 42 -14.98 -17.07 -6.05
CA CYS A 42 -14.74 -15.87 -5.26
C CYS A 42 -15.17 -14.60 -6.02
N ILE A 43 -15.39 -13.51 -5.26
CA ILE A 43 -15.59 -12.16 -5.77
C ILE A 43 -14.55 -11.27 -5.11
N THR A 44 -13.81 -10.50 -5.90
CA THR A 44 -12.89 -9.48 -5.40
C THR A 44 -13.53 -8.09 -5.59
N THR A 45 -13.50 -7.27 -4.55
CA THR A 45 -14.02 -5.90 -4.55
C THR A 45 -13.00 -4.98 -3.89
N ASP A 46 -13.11 -3.68 -4.11
CA ASP A 46 -12.22 -2.66 -3.51
C ASP A 46 -12.45 -2.44 -2.01
N GLY A 47 -13.36 -3.21 -1.39
CA GLY A 47 -13.64 -3.11 0.04
C GLY A 47 -14.53 -1.93 0.43
N ALA A 48 -15.06 -1.17 -0.54
CA ALA A 48 -15.94 -0.03 -0.25
C ALA A 48 -17.09 -0.44 0.69
N PRO A 49 -17.55 0.41 1.63
CA PRO A 49 -18.58 0.05 2.59
C PRO A 49 -19.87 -0.53 1.98
N ALA A 50 -20.20 -0.11 0.75
CA ALA A 50 -21.32 -0.67 -0.01
C ALA A 50 -21.10 -2.13 -0.43
N MET A 51 -19.85 -2.56 -0.68
CA MET A 51 -19.49 -3.92 -1.11
C MET A 51 -19.23 -4.87 0.07
N THR A 52 -18.77 -4.34 1.20
CA THR A 52 -18.38 -5.12 2.40
C THR A 52 -19.49 -5.26 3.43
N GLY A 53 -20.50 -4.38 3.40
CA GLY A 53 -21.59 -4.36 4.37
C GLY A 53 -21.13 -3.91 5.75
N ASN A 54 -21.89 -4.25 6.81
CA ASN A 54 -21.65 -3.74 8.17
C ASN A 54 -20.46 -4.40 8.90
N LYS A 55 -19.58 -5.10 8.16
CA LYS A 55 -18.29 -5.58 8.67
C LYS A 55 -17.22 -4.63 8.16
N ASN A 56 -16.65 -3.86 9.07
CA ASN A 56 -15.47 -3.00 8.84
C ASN A 56 -14.28 -3.87 8.41
N VAL A 57 -14.23 -4.25 7.15
CA VAL A 57 -13.11 -4.96 6.55
C VAL A 57 -12.42 -3.99 5.61
N LEU A 58 -11.37 -3.37 6.15
CA LEU A 58 -10.28 -2.75 5.42
C LEU A 58 -10.73 -1.63 4.46
N HIS A 59 -10.81 -0.41 5.01
CA HIS A 59 -10.59 0.79 4.21
C HIS A 59 -9.17 0.69 3.64
N THR A 60 -9.04 0.12 2.44
CA THR A 60 -7.77 0.19 1.71
C THR A 60 -7.78 1.55 1.01
N ASP A 61 -7.06 2.50 1.59
CA ASP A 61 -6.69 3.70 0.86
C ASP A 61 -5.77 3.24 -0.29
N VAL A 62 -6.37 2.97 -1.46
CA VAL A 62 -5.72 2.49 -2.71
C VAL A 62 -4.63 3.46 -3.24
N TRP A 63 -4.30 4.50 -2.47
CA TRP A 63 -3.50 5.66 -2.87
C TRP A 63 -2.05 5.62 -2.35
N TRP A 64 -1.64 4.54 -1.69
CA TRP A 64 -0.28 4.38 -1.17
C TRP A 64 0.84 4.39 -2.23
N LEU A 65 0.57 3.97 -3.48
CA LEU A 65 1.55 4.08 -4.59
C LEU A 65 2.01 5.53 -4.81
N SER A 66 1.07 6.48 -4.72
CA SER A 66 1.38 7.91 -4.86
C SER A 66 2.16 8.43 -3.66
N ARG A 67 1.93 7.86 -2.47
CA ARG A 67 2.56 8.31 -1.23
C ARG A 67 4.04 7.96 -1.18
N GLY A 68 4.45 6.78 -1.66
CA GLY A 68 5.88 6.42 -1.72
C GLY A 68 6.69 7.35 -2.62
N LYS A 69 6.20 7.58 -3.85
CA LYS A 69 6.83 8.52 -4.80
C LYS A 69 6.78 9.96 -4.31
N PHE A 70 5.69 10.35 -3.64
CA PHE A 70 5.59 11.67 -3.02
C PHE A 70 6.65 11.84 -1.93
N LEU A 71 6.83 10.87 -1.03
CA LEU A 71 7.82 10.95 0.05
C LEU A 71 9.25 11.06 -0.49
N GLU A 72 9.59 10.27 -1.50
CA GLU A 72 10.88 10.36 -2.19
C GLU A 72 11.09 11.77 -2.75
N ARG A 73 10.13 12.28 -3.52
CA ARG A 73 10.21 13.63 -4.12
C ARG A 73 10.21 14.76 -3.09
N PHE A 74 9.44 14.59 -2.02
CA PHE A 74 9.36 15.55 -0.92
C PHE A 74 10.69 15.61 -0.17
N GLN A 75 11.35 14.46 0.03
CA GLN A 75 12.67 14.40 0.66
C GLN A 75 13.75 15.05 -0.22
N GLU A 76 13.67 14.90 -1.55
CA GLU A 76 14.56 15.59 -2.50
C GLU A 76 14.41 17.11 -2.44
N LEU A 77 13.17 17.60 -2.39
CA LEU A 77 12.84 19.03 -2.38
C LEU A 77 12.82 19.67 -0.98
N LEU A 78 13.19 18.90 0.05
CA LEU A 78 13.10 19.35 1.43
C LEU A 78 13.92 20.64 1.69
N PRO A 79 15.14 20.83 1.14
CA PRO A 79 15.88 22.08 1.28
C PRO A 79 15.14 23.29 0.70
N GLU A 80 14.60 23.16 -0.52
CA GLU A 80 13.88 24.22 -1.22
C GLU A 80 12.56 24.57 -0.53
N ILE A 81 11.83 23.56 -0.06
CA ILE A 81 10.60 23.74 0.73
C ILE A 81 10.91 24.47 2.03
N THR A 82 11.98 24.09 2.72
CA THR A 82 12.38 24.72 3.98
C THR A 82 12.77 26.18 3.76
N ALA A 83 13.57 26.47 2.72
CA ALA A 83 13.96 27.84 2.39
C ALA A 83 12.75 28.72 2.03
N PHE A 84 11.83 28.20 1.20
CA PHE A 84 10.60 28.92 0.83
C PHE A 84 9.70 29.24 2.02
N LEU A 85 9.56 28.30 2.97
CA LEU A 85 8.76 28.52 4.18
C LEU A 85 9.44 29.52 5.13
N ASP A 86 10.77 29.44 5.28
CA ASP A 86 11.54 30.40 6.06
C ASP A 86 11.40 31.84 5.50
N GLU A 87 11.46 32.01 4.17
CA GLU A 87 11.27 33.31 3.51
C GLU A 87 9.88 33.91 3.75
N ARG A 88 8.87 33.05 3.88
CA ARG A 88 7.49 33.46 4.18
C ARG A 88 7.24 33.75 5.66
N GLY A 89 8.19 33.42 6.53
CA GLY A 89 8.04 33.51 7.98
C GLY A 89 7.19 32.39 8.57
N ASP A 90 7.01 31.27 7.86
CA ASP A 90 6.30 30.09 8.36
C ASP A 90 7.19 29.30 9.34
N ASP A 91 6.59 28.56 10.29
CA ASP A 91 7.35 27.72 11.24
C ASP A 91 7.90 26.47 10.56
N THR A 92 9.23 26.35 10.53
CA THR A 92 9.98 25.23 9.93
C THR A 92 10.72 24.36 10.96
N GLN A 93 10.47 24.53 12.26
CA GLN A 93 11.17 23.79 13.32
C GLN A 93 11.12 22.27 13.10
N MET A 94 9.98 21.75 12.65
CA MET A 94 9.78 20.33 12.34
C MET A 94 10.65 19.85 11.17
N LEU A 95 10.77 20.64 10.10
CA LEU A 95 11.59 20.31 8.92
C LEU A 95 13.10 20.32 9.21
N LYS A 96 13.51 21.00 10.28
CA LYS A 96 14.89 21.05 10.77
C LYS A 96 15.15 20.03 11.89
N ASN A 97 14.10 19.41 12.44
CA ASN A 97 14.21 18.48 13.54
C ASN A 97 14.85 17.17 13.10
N LYS A 98 15.98 16.82 13.71
CA LYS A 98 16.75 15.63 13.32
C LYS A 98 15.96 14.33 13.50
N LYS A 99 15.19 14.19 14.58
CA LYS A 99 14.37 12.98 14.81
C LYS A 99 13.31 12.85 13.73
N TRP A 100 12.61 13.95 13.44
CA TRP A 100 11.57 13.96 12.43
C TRP A 100 12.11 13.61 11.04
N LEU A 101 13.29 14.13 10.68
CA LEU A 101 13.97 13.80 9.43
C LEU A 101 14.41 12.33 9.34
N THR A 102 14.78 11.71 10.47
CA THR A 102 15.06 10.27 10.52
C THR A 102 13.79 9.45 10.35
N ASP A 103 12.69 9.84 11.00
CA ASP A 103 11.39 9.18 10.85
C ASP A 103 10.86 9.29 9.41
N LEU A 104 11.01 10.47 8.78
CA LEU A 104 10.69 10.67 7.36
C LEU A 104 11.52 9.74 6.47
N ALA A 105 12.83 9.66 6.69
CA ALA A 105 13.71 8.79 5.90
C ALA A 105 13.34 7.31 6.03
N PHE A 106 13.00 6.85 7.24
CA PHE A 106 12.50 5.50 7.47
C PHE A 106 11.18 5.25 6.72
N LEU A 107 10.23 6.19 6.83
CA LEU A 107 8.94 6.09 6.15
C LEU A 107 9.09 6.05 4.62
N THR A 108 9.98 6.87 4.05
CA THR A 108 10.30 6.84 2.61
C THR A 108 10.78 5.45 2.20
N ASP A 109 11.78 4.88 2.91
CA ASP A 109 12.34 3.57 2.59
C ASP A 109 11.31 2.44 2.70
N ILE A 110 10.51 2.40 3.78
CA ILE A 110 9.47 1.38 3.96
C ILE A 110 8.36 1.50 2.93
N THR A 111 7.94 2.72 2.62
CA THR A 111 6.89 2.94 1.61
C THR A 111 7.35 2.50 0.22
N MET A 112 8.65 2.60 -0.10
CA MET A 112 9.21 2.05 -1.35
C MET A 112 9.18 0.52 -1.40
N HIS A 113 9.52 -0.17 -0.31
CA HIS A 113 9.42 -1.65 -0.24
C HIS A 113 7.96 -2.10 -0.40
N LEU A 114 7.05 -1.41 0.29
CA LEU A 114 5.61 -1.57 0.19
C LEU A 114 5.11 -1.34 -1.26
N ASN A 115 5.56 -0.27 -1.91
CA ASN A 115 5.22 0.03 -3.31
C ASN A 115 5.67 -1.08 -4.26
N THR A 116 6.81 -1.74 -3.98
CA THR A 116 7.31 -2.86 -4.80
C THR A 116 6.36 -4.04 -4.80
N ILE A 117 5.93 -4.53 -3.62
CA ILE A 117 4.94 -5.61 -3.55
C ILE A 117 3.61 -5.18 -4.16
N ASN A 118 3.19 -3.92 -3.99
CA ASN A 118 1.94 -3.48 -4.61
C ASN A 118 1.95 -3.61 -6.13
N LEU A 119 3.04 -3.19 -6.77
CA LEU A 119 3.20 -3.32 -8.21
C LEU A 119 3.26 -4.79 -8.65
N GLU A 120 3.81 -5.67 -7.82
CA GLU A 120 3.82 -7.12 -8.09
C GLU A 120 2.43 -7.78 -7.96
N LEU A 121 1.60 -7.28 -7.05
CA LEU A 121 0.24 -7.76 -6.82
C LEU A 121 -0.78 -7.20 -7.83
N GLN A 122 -0.48 -6.07 -8.44
CA GLN A 122 -1.32 -5.42 -9.44
C GLN A 122 -0.96 -5.86 -10.86
N GLY A 123 -1.88 -5.61 -11.80
CA GLY A 123 -1.71 -5.93 -13.22
C GLY A 123 -2.50 -7.15 -13.67
N LYS A 124 -2.63 -7.29 -14.98
CA LYS A 124 -3.38 -8.39 -15.61
C LYS A 124 -2.61 -9.70 -15.54
N GLY A 125 -3.35 -10.81 -15.54
CA GLY A 125 -2.76 -12.15 -15.61
C GLY A 125 -2.09 -12.65 -14.32
N LYS A 126 -2.31 -11.99 -13.18
CA LYS A 126 -1.86 -12.46 -11.85
C LYS A 126 -2.87 -13.43 -11.27
N THR A 127 -2.46 -14.66 -11.02
CA THR A 127 -3.26 -15.65 -10.31
C THR A 127 -3.17 -15.48 -8.80
N ILE A 128 -4.19 -15.95 -8.06
CA ILE A 128 -4.18 -15.93 -6.59
C ILE A 128 -2.93 -16.64 -6.03
N ILE A 129 -2.50 -17.72 -6.69
CA ILE A 129 -1.30 -18.48 -6.28
C ILE A 129 -0.05 -17.60 -6.41
N GLU A 130 0.12 -16.90 -7.53
CA GLU A 130 1.25 -15.98 -7.72
C GLU A 130 1.21 -14.80 -6.74
N MET A 131 0.01 -14.27 -6.45
CA MET A 131 -0.16 -13.21 -5.46
C MET A 131 0.23 -13.69 -4.05
N ILE A 132 -0.21 -14.89 -3.63
CA ILE A 132 0.19 -15.50 -2.36
C ILE A 132 1.71 -15.71 -2.31
N SER A 133 2.31 -16.20 -3.40
CA SER A 133 3.75 -16.35 -3.50
C SER A 133 4.48 -15.01 -3.36
N ALA A 134 3.98 -13.93 -3.98
CA ALA A 134 4.55 -12.59 -3.86
C ALA A 134 4.46 -12.06 -2.42
N VAL A 135 3.31 -12.23 -1.75
CA VAL A 135 3.13 -11.87 -0.33
C VAL A 135 4.11 -12.63 0.55
N ASN A 136 4.24 -13.94 0.37
CA ASN A 136 5.15 -14.77 1.16
C ASN A 136 6.61 -14.37 0.92
N ALA A 137 7.01 -14.14 -0.33
CA ALA A 137 8.34 -13.65 -0.68
C ALA A 137 8.63 -12.29 -0.03
N PHE A 138 7.66 -11.38 -0.03
CA PHE A 138 7.77 -10.09 0.66
C PHE A 138 7.91 -10.25 2.17
N LYS A 139 7.12 -11.12 2.82
CA LYS A 139 7.28 -11.42 4.25
C LYS A 139 8.68 -11.93 4.58
N SER A 140 9.22 -12.86 3.77
CA SER A 140 10.61 -13.33 3.93
C SER A 140 11.64 -12.22 3.73
N LYS A 141 11.43 -11.33 2.75
CA LYS A 141 12.30 -10.18 2.51
C LYS A 141 12.24 -9.19 3.69
N LEU A 142 11.06 -8.93 4.24
CA LEU A 142 10.86 -8.05 5.39
C LEU A 142 11.55 -8.61 6.63
N GLN A 143 11.44 -9.91 6.89
CA GLN A 143 12.19 -10.58 7.96
C GLN A 143 13.71 -10.41 7.79
N LEU A 144 14.21 -10.60 6.56
CA LEU A 144 15.63 -10.40 6.26
C LEU A 144 16.07 -8.94 6.51
N ILE A 145 15.22 -7.97 6.17
CA ILE A 145 15.46 -6.54 6.42
C ILE A 145 15.51 -6.27 7.93
N ILE A 146 14.60 -6.82 8.71
CA ILE A 146 14.60 -6.74 10.19
C ILE A 146 15.90 -7.29 10.76
N ASP A 147 16.31 -8.49 10.34
CA ASP A 147 17.53 -9.15 10.83
C ASP A 147 18.81 -8.38 10.44
N GLN A 148 18.78 -7.62 9.34
CA GLN A 148 19.88 -6.77 8.91
C GLN A 148 19.91 -5.47 9.69
N LEU A 149 18.74 -4.86 9.94
CA LEU A 149 18.62 -3.68 10.78
C LEU A 149 19.15 -3.93 12.20
N LYS A 150 18.85 -5.10 12.80
CA LYS A 150 19.42 -5.57 14.08
C LYS A 150 20.95 -5.59 14.10
N ARG A 151 21.54 -5.97 12.97
CA ARG A 151 22.99 -6.00 12.75
C ARG A 151 23.57 -4.65 12.33
N LYS A 152 22.74 -3.60 12.33
CA LYS A 152 23.06 -2.24 11.87
C LYS A 152 23.44 -2.19 10.38
N ASP A 153 23.04 -3.19 9.59
CA ASP A 153 23.16 -3.22 8.13
C ASP A 153 21.98 -2.47 7.51
N LEU A 154 22.24 -1.26 7.03
CA LEU A 154 21.24 -0.39 6.42
C LEU A 154 21.13 -0.55 4.91
N LYS A 155 21.63 -1.64 4.29
CA LYS A 155 21.65 -1.76 2.81
C LYS A 155 20.30 -1.55 2.11
N HIS A 156 19.19 -1.89 2.78
CA HIS A 156 17.83 -1.71 2.27
C HIS A 156 17.18 -0.38 2.67
N PHE A 157 17.94 0.50 3.32
CA PHE A 157 17.48 1.78 3.82
C PHE A 157 18.36 2.94 3.30
N PRO A 158 18.33 3.23 1.99
CA PRO A 158 19.18 4.26 1.39
C PRO A 158 18.92 5.65 1.98
N SER A 159 17.67 6.02 2.28
CA SER A 159 17.33 7.30 2.90
C SER A 159 17.83 7.35 4.35
N LEU A 160 17.64 6.27 5.09
CA LEU A 160 18.01 6.18 6.50
C LEU A 160 19.54 6.20 6.72
N LYS A 161 20.32 5.67 5.75
CA LYS A 161 21.80 5.74 5.78
C LYS A 161 22.32 7.17 5.91
N ALA A 162 21.62 8.17 5.38
CA ALA A 162 22.03 9.57 5.50
C ALA A 162 21.85 10.14 6.93
N ARG A 163 21.23 9.38 7.85
CA ARG A 163 20.80 9.83 9.19
C ARG A 163 21.40 9.02 10.35
N ILE A 164 22.46 8.25 10.10
CA ILE A 164 23.11 7.33 11.08
C ILE A 164 23.29 7.89 12.50
N PRO A 165 23.75 9.14 12.73
CA PRO A 165 24.03 9.59 14.09
C PRO A 165 22.78 9.80 14.96
N GLN A 166 21.57 9.69 14.40
CA GLN A 166 20.30 9.85 15.10
C GLN A 166 19.41 8.60 15.06
N LEU A 167 19.95 7.46 14.62
CA LEU A 167 19.15 6.24 14.49
C LEU A 167 18.86 5.60 15.84
N ASN A 168 17.57 5.33 16.08
CA ASN A 168 17.12 4.35 17.07
C ASN A 168 16.73 3.06 16.35
N TYR A 169 17.67 2.10 16.32
CA TYR A 169 17.47 0.82 15.63
C TYR A 169 16.30 0.02 16.23
N ASP A 170 16.15 0.03 17.55
CA ASP A 170 15.11 -0.74 18.25
C ASP A 170 13.71 -0.24 17.91
N THR A 171 13.54 1.08 17.79
CA THR A 171 12.26 1.68 17.37
C THR A 171 11.87 1.22 15.97
N TYR A 172 12.77 1.35 15.00
CA TYR A 172 12.46 1.00 13.61
C TYR A 172 12.31 -0.51 13.39
N GLU A 173 13.01 -1.33 14.17
CA GLU A 173 12.79 -2.77 14.20
C GLU A 173 11.37 -3.13 14.68
N ALA A 174 10.91 -2.50 15.76
CA ALA A 174 9.57 -2.75 16.29
C ALA A 174 8.49 -2.37 15.26
N GLU A 175 8.64 -1.24 14.58
CA GLU A 175 7.72 -0.81 13.51
C GLU A 175 7.68 -1.81 12.35
N LEU A 176 8.84 -2.32 11.92
CA LEU A 176 8.90 -3.34 10.88
C LEU A 176 8.27 -4.67 11.29
N SER A 177 8.46 -5.05 12.56
CA SER A 177 7.85 -6.24 13.12
C SER A 177 6.32 -6.13 13.12
N ASN A 178 5.78 -4.96 13.48
CA ASN A 178 4.34 -4.70 13.41
C ASN A 178 3.80 -4.92 11.99
N ILE A 179 4.50 -4.42 10.96
CA ILE A 179 4.11 -4.61 9.55
C ILE A 179 4.13 -6.09 9.15
N LEU A 180 5.10 -6.88 9.62
CA LEU A 180 5.23 -8.29 9.28
C LEU A 180 4.08 -9.15 9.83
N PHE A 181 3.55 -8.78 10.99
CA PHE A 181 2.52 -9.54 11.73
C PHE A 181 1.08 -9.01 11.57
N MET A 182 0.87 -7.97 10.75
CA MET A 182 -0.46 -7.58 10.25
C MET A 182 -1.04 -8.62 9.27
#